data_AF-A0AAE6UMK0-F1
#
_entry.id   AF-A0AAE6UMK0-F1
#
_cell.length_a   1.000
_cell.length_b   1.000
_cell.length_c   1.000
_cell.angle_alpha   90.00
_cell.angle_beta   90.00
_cell.angle_gamma   90.00
#
_symmetry.space_group_name_H-M   'P 1'
#
loop_
_entity.id
_entity.type
_entity.pdbx_description
1 polymer ?
#
loop_
_entity_poly.entity_id
_entity_poly.type
_entity_poly.pdbx_seq_one_letter_code
_entity_poly.pdbx_strand_id
1 'polypeptide(L)'
;MEKKLINEYEAALRFDLSPTLLRWMTSNGVVDKTKLKYSKQDEIYYYDQEELTRLNIKMEGMWPKTANGQRPHIPEGIRREIKQEARFTCPACNKSHGEIAHIDCVSATHCNHPKNLIFLCPDHHTEYDNALVPSNLERDEILNLKEGLRIFQRQIWKLKGCLVGTYLAALNTTKSLLGIHENVRKNIPEREFEETLQQIVNITQRHSNSQVSRWSLNDPVFIEKEIESYLERNRENICPLCEGHGETSFYDLCPVCLGSGEIDSETRSRVDLSIYKMVDCYLCSGSASYDGAECPGCRGQGQVSQGFYDNHDWSMYDLINCELCDGSGKHEDYDCPPCGGEGKVSQGFSDNHDWNKYDLISCDLCRGSGIHEDCSCPPCRGKGKVSRGFSDNHDWSKYDLVECDLCRGSGTHEDYNCPPCRGEGKVSRGFSDNHDWSKYDLVECDLCRGSGIHEDYNCPPCRGEGKVSRGFSDNHDWSKYDLVGCELCRGSGIHEDYNCPPCRGEGKVSLSFSENHDWSKYGQVECELCKGEGRYHAEYCEPCKGEGKVSLEFSRRHNWSKYR
;
A
#
# COMPACT_ATOMS: atom_id res chain seq x y z
N MET A 1 13.54 -43.69 38.85
CA MET A 1 12.67 -43.60 37.66
C MET A 1 13.53 -43.70 36.43
N GLU A 2 13.13 -44.53 35.48
CA GLU A 2 13.84 -44.71 34.22
C GLU A 2 13.70 -43.43 33.38
N LYS A 3 14.81 -42.91 32.85
CA LYS A 3 14.81 -41.66 32.10
C LYS A 3 14.18 -41.88 30.72
N LYS A 4 13.09 -41.18 30.44
CA LYS A 4 12.49 -41.20 29.09
C LYS A 4 13.31 -40.34 28.14
N LEU A 5 14.04 -40.99 27.25
CA LEU A 5 14.77 -40.35 26.17
C LEU A 5 13.86 -40.18 24.95
N ILE A 6 13.88 -38.99 24.36
CA ILE A 6 13.17 -38.66 23.13
C ILE A 6 14.16 -38.19 22.08
N ASN A 7 13.92 -38.51 20.81
CA ASN A 7 14.78 -38.05 19.73
C ASN A 7 14.57 -36.56 19.43
N GLU A 8 15.48 -35.95 18.67
CA GLU A 8 15.46 -34.51 18.37
C GLU A 8 14.21 -34.01 17.61
N TYR A 9 13.53 -34.87 16.84
CA TYR A 9 12.30 -34.49 16.14
C TYR A 9 11.09 -34.60 17.06
N GLU A 10 11.03 -35.62 17.92
CA GLU A 10 10.04 -35.72 19.00
C GLU A 10 10.16 -34.55 19.97
N ALA A 11 11.41 -34.19 20.33
CA ALA A 11 11.70 -33.02 21.14
C ALA A 11 11.25 -31.73 20.44
N ALA A 12 11.53 -31.58 19.14
CA ALA A 12 11.11 -30.40 18.40
C ALA A 12 9.59 -30.23 18.35
N LEU A 13 8.85 -31.32 18.10
CA LEU A 13 7.38 -31.31 18.10
C LEU A 13 6.79 -31.02 19.49
N ARG A 14 7.48 -31.46 20.55
CA ARG A 14 6.98 -31.31 21.93
C ARG A 14 7.25 -29.95 22.53
N PHE A 15 8.37 -29.32 22.18
CA PHE A 15 8.85 -28.09 22.83
C PHE A 15 8.90 -26.87 21.90
N ASP A 16 8.59 -27.03 20.60
CA ASP A 16 8.69 -25.98 19.58
C ASP A 16 10.09 -25.39 19.46
N LEU A 17 11.10 -26.27 19.50
CA LEU A 17 12.50 -25.92 19.32
C LEU A 17 13.07 -26.79 18.20
N SER A 18 13.54 -26.22 17.09
CA SER A 18 14.01 -27.05 15.99
C SER A 18 15.14 -28.01 16.40
N PRO A 19 15.33 -29.13 15.67
CA PRO A 19 16.49 -29.99 15.89
C PRO A 19 17.83 -29.24 15.82
N THR A 20 17.92 -28.22 14.95
CA THR A 20 19.10 -27.35 14.84
C THR A 20 19.33 -26.54 16.12
N LEU A 21 18.27 -25.97 16.69
CA LEU A 21 18.35 -25.21 17.92
C LEU A 21 18.68 -26.12 19.11
N LEU A 22 18.02 -27.27 19.23
CA LEU A 22 18.30 -28.27 20.25
C LEU A 22 19.77 -28.73 20.22
N ARG A 23 20.30 -29.03 19.04
CA ARG A 23 21.74 -29.34 18.87
C ARG A 23 22.62 -28.18 19.29
N TRP A 24 22.27 -26.95 18.92
CA TRP A 24 23.04 -25.77 19.33
C TRP A 24 23.08 -25.59 20.85
N MET A 25 21.98 -25.91 21.55
CA MET A 25 21.86 -25.87 23.01
C MET A 25 22.70 -26.93 23.74
N THR A 26 23.13 -27.99 23.04
CA THR A 26 24.09 -28.96 23.61
C THR A 26 25.50 -28.37 23.74
N SER A 27 25.82 -27.41 22.88
CA SER A 27 27.13 -26.76 22.83
C SER A 27 27.15 -25.41 23.54
N ASN A 28 25.98 -24.75 23.65
CA ASN A 28 25.82 -23.39 24.16
C ASN A 28 24.71 -23.35 25.20
N GLY A 29 24.98 -22.76 26.36
CA GLY A 29 23.92 -22.53 27.33
C GLY A 29 23.07 -21.31 26.96
N VAL A 30 21.78 -21.38 27.25
CA VAL A 30 20.78 -20.40 26.77
C VAL A 30 20.52 -19.32 27.82
N VAL A 31 20.03 -19.72 29.01
CA VAL A 31 19.60 -18.79 30.07
C VAL A 31 20.70 -18.54 31.11
N ASP A 32 21.30 -19.60 31.68
CA ASP A 32 22.29 -19.52 32.76
C ASP A 32 23.60 -20.23 32.42
N LYS A 33 23.94 -20.30 31.13
CA LYS A 33 25.11 -21.01 30.59
C LYS A 33 25.07 -22.54 30.78
N THR A 34 24.01 -23.11 31.34
CA THR A 34 23.80 -24.55 31.42
C THR A 34 23.51 -25.13 30.03
N LYS A 35 24.25 -26.15 29.61
CA LYS A 35 24.11 -26.84 28.32
C LYS A 35 23.15 -28.02 28.44
N LEU A 36 22.40 -28.28 27.38
CA LEU A 36 21.49 -29.42 27.31
C LEU A 36 22.30 -30.72 27.17
N LYS A 37 22.05 -31.70 28.05
CA LYS A 37 22.66 -33.02 27.91
C LYS A 37 21.99 -33.81 26.78
N TYR A 38 22.79 -34.63 26.11
CA TYR A 38 22.31 -35.48 25.03
C TYR A 38 23.06 -36.81 25.03
N SER A 39 22.44 -37.81 24.41
CA SER A 39 23.13 -39.00 23.91
C SER A 39 23.00 -39.03 22.39
N LYS A 40 24.07 -39.42 21.69
CA LYS A 40 24.08 -39.54 20.23
C LYS A 40 24.07 -41.02 19.85
N GLN A 41 23.12 -41.41 19.00
CA GLN A 41 23.05 -42.75 18.41
C GLN A 41 22.84 -42.57 16.91
N ASP A 42 23.73 -43.12 16.09
CA ASP A 42 23.64 -43.08 14.62
C ASP A 42 23.31 -41.68 14.04
N GLU A 43 24.06 -40.67 14.47
CA GLU A 43 23.89 -39.26 14.08
C GLU A 43 22.62 -38.54 14.58
N ILE A 44 21.76 -39.23 15.32
CA ILE A 44 20.54 -38.69 15.93
C ILE A 44 20.80 -38.34 17.39
N TYR A 45 20.33 -37.17 17.81
CA TYR A 45 20.44 -36.69 19.18
C TYR A 45 19.20 -37.09 19.97
N TYR A 46 19.43 -37.57 21.19
CA TYR A 46 18.38 -37.93 22.14
C TYR A 46 18.54 -37.10 23.41
N TYR A 47 17.43 -36.65 23.96
CA TYR A 47 17.36 -35.75 25.10
C TYR A 47 16.52 -36.37 26.21
N ASP A 48 16.92 -36.10 27.46
CA ASP A 48 16.12 -36.42 28.64
C ASP A 48 14.89 -35.49 28.66
N GLN A 49 13.70 -36.07 28.52
CA GLN A 49 12.46 -35.30 28.38
C GLN A 49 12.22 -34.37 29.58
N GLU A 50 12.57 -34.79 30.80
CA GLU A 50 12.36 -33.96 31.99
C GLU A 50 13.37 -32.80 32.06
N GLU A 51 14.61 -33.04 31.67
CA GLU A 51 15.63 -31.99 31.58
C GLU A 51 15.22 -30.92 30.57
N LEU A 52 14.77 -31.36 29.39
CA LEU A 52 14.32 -30.45 28.34
C LEU A 52 13.06 -29.67 28.74
N THR A 53 12.12 -30.32 29.44
CA THR A 53 10.94 -29.64 30.00
C THR A 53 11.33 -28.53 30.97
N ARG A 54 12.25 -28.81 31.92
CA ARG A 54 12.73 -27.81 32.87
C ARG A 54 13.46 -26.66 32.18
N LEU A 55 14.27 -26.96 31.16
CA LEU A 55 14.95 -25.93 30.36
C LEU A 55 13.94 -25.06 29.60
N ASN A 56 12.93 -25.67 28.97
CA ASN A 56 11.91 -24.96 28.19
C ASN A 56 11.12 -23.98 29.07
N ILE A 57 10.61 -24.44 30.22
CA ILE A 57 9.91 -23.59 31.20
C ILE A 57 10.80 -22.42 31.64
N LYS A 58 12.09 -22.68 31.89
CA LYS A 58 13.03 -21.64 32.27
C LYS A 58 13.26 -20.62 31.15
N MET A 59 13.30 -21.07 29.90
CA MET A 59 13.45 -20.19 28.75
C MET A 59 12.20 -19.33 28.49
N GLU A 60 11.00 -19.83 28.81
CA GLU A 60 9.74 -19.07 28.71
C GLU A 60 9.61 -17.98 29.80
N GLY A 61 10.34 -18.12 30.91
CA GLY A 61 10.37 -17.14 32.00
C GLY A 61 11.19 -15.87 31.75
N MET A 62 11.38 -15.06 32.79
CA MET A 62 12.19 -13.83 32.74
C MET A 62 13.68 -14.16 32.75
N TRP A 63 14.43 -13.68 31.75
CA TRP A 63 15.87 -13.95 31.68
C TRP A 63 16.67 -12.96 32.53
N PRO A 64 17.81 -13.38 33.09
CA PRO A 64 18.65 -12.51 33.90
C PRO A 64 19.20 -11.34 33.08
N LYS A 65 19.16 -10.13 33.66
CA LYS A 65 19.80 -8.94 33.10
C LYS A 65 21.31 -9.12 32.99
N THR A 66 21.94 -8.36 32.10
CA THR A 66 23.41 -8.35 32.00
C THR A 66 24.02 -7.78 33.27
N ALA A 67 25.34 -7.99 33.47
CA ALA A 67 26.06 -7.45 34.63
C ALA A 67 25.95 -5.92 34.76
N ASN A 68 25.69 -5.22 33.65
CA ASN A 68 25.50 -3.76 33.60
C ASN A 68 24.02 -3.35 33.72
N GLY A 69 23.13 -4.27 34.10
CA GLY A 69 21.69 -4.01 34.23
C GLY A 69 20.93 -3.87 32.91
N GLN A 70 21.56 -4.16 31.78
CA GLN A 70 20.92 -4.06 30.45
C GLN A 70 20.04 -5.27 30.15
N ARG A 71 19.15 -5.11 29.16
CA ARG A 71 18.25 -6.17 28.67
C ARG A 71 19.05 -7.39 28.20
N PRO A 72 18.56 -8.62 28.41
CA PRO A 72 19.24 -9.83 27.97
C PRO A 72 19.32 -9.86 26.44
N HIS A 73 20.51 -10.14 25.90
CA HIS A 73 20.69 -10.29 24.45
C HIS A 73 20.08 -11.60 23.94
N ILE A 74 19.48 -11.57 22.74
CA ILE A 74 18.99 -12.77 22.06
C ILE A 74 20.22 -13.60 21.60
N PRO A 75 20.39 -14.85 22.05
CA PRO A 75 21.52 -15.69 21.63
C PRO A 75 21.50 -16.03 20.14
N GLU A 76 22.69 -16.23 19.54
CA GLU A 76 22.82 -16.47 18.09
C GLU A 76 22.02 -17.68 17.59
N GLY A 77 21.96 -18.77 18.37
CA GLY A 77 21.15 -19.94 18.03
C GLY A 77 19.67 -19.59 17.85
N ILE A 78 19.13 -18.77 18.75
CA ILE A 78 17.74 -18.31 18.70
C ILE A 78 17.55 -17.31 17.55
N ARG A 79 18.50 -16.40 17.32
CA ARG A 79 18.42 -15.48 16.18
C ARG A 79 18.32 -16.22 14.85
N ARG A 80 19.12 -17.26 14.68
CA ARG A 80 19.08 -18.12 13.49
C ARG A 80 17.79 -18.92 13.40
N GLU A 81 17.28 -19.45 14.52
CA GLU A 81 16.00 -20.15 14.58
C GLU A 81 14.87 -19.29 14.01
N ILE A 82 14.72 -18.07 14.52
CA ILE A 82 13.64 -17.15 14.12
C ILE A 82 13.76 -16.74 12.65
N LYS A 83 14.98 -16.50 12.16
CA LYS A 83 15.20 -16.22 10.74
C LYS A 83 14.85 -17.42 9.86
N GLN A 84 15.22 -18.64 10.26
CA GLN A 84 14.91 -19.85 9.49
C GLN A 84 13.42 -20.18 9.50
N GLU A 85 12.75 -19.95 10.63
CA GLU A 85 11.29 -20.04 10.78
C GLU A 85 10.57 -19.16 9.77
N ALA A 86 10.97 -17.90 9.66
CA ALA A 86 10.42 -16.97 8.70
C ALA A 86 11.04 -17.11 7.29
N ARG A 87 11.86 -18.13 7.02
CA ARG A 87 12.58 -18.32 5.74
C ARG A 87 13.35 -17.08 5.27
N PHE A 88 13.86 -16.29 6.21
CA PHE A 88 14.55 -15.03 5.97
C PHE A 88 13.68 -13.97 5.28
N THR A 89 12.35 -14.08 5.32
CA THR A 89 11.41 -13.08 4.81
C THR A 89 10.43 -12.63 5.89
N CYS A 90 9.99 -11.38 5.82
CA CYS A 90 8.94 -10.86 6.69
C CYS A 90 7.62 -11.63 6.42
N PRO A 91 6.96 -12.24 7.40
CA PRO A 91 5.73 -12.98 7.17
C PRO A 91 4.54 -12.09 6.80
N ALA A 92 4.58 -10.80 7.15
CA ALA A 92 3.53 -9.84 6.80
C ALA A 92 3.55 -9.43 5.31
N CYS A 93 4.74 -9.32 4.69
CA CYS A 93 4.87 -8.77 3.33
C CYS A 93 5.88 -9.48 2.42
N ASN A 94 6.50 -10.54 2.90
CA ASN A 94 7.46 -11.40 2.20
C ASN A 94 8.76 -10.72 1.72
N LYS A 95 9.11 -9.52 2.22
CA LYS A 95 10.41 -8.86 1.96
C LYS A 95 11.56 -9.63 2.62
N SER A 96 12.70 -9.74 1.94
CA SER A 96 13.87 -10.53 2.36
C SER A 96 14.88 -9.83 3.29
N HIS A 97 14.54 -8.65 3.82
CA HIS A 97 15.33 -7.92 4.81
C HIS A 97 14.49 -7.67 6.05
N GLY A 98 15.08 -7.83 7.23
CA GLY A 98 14.35 -7.70 8.49
C GLY A 98 15.19 -7.90 9.74
N GLU A 99 14.55 -7.67 10.87
CA GLU A 99 15.06 -7.72 12.23
C GLU A 99 14.15 -8.59 13.10
N ILE A 100 14.63 -8.95 14.29
CA ILE A 100 13.86 -9.80 15.22
C ILE A 100 13.13 -8.90 16.19
N ALA A 101 11.80 -8.92 16.11
CA ALA A 101 10.89 -8.24 17.03
C ALA A 101 10.50 -9.16 18.19
N HIS A 102 10.20 -8.56 19.34
CA HIS A 102 9.54 -9.24 20.46
C HIS A 102 8.04 -9.05 20.34
N ILE A 103 7.27 -10.14 20.45
CA ILE A 103 5.79 -10.07 20.42
C ILE A 103 5.29 -9.40 21.70
N ASP A 104 5.67 -9.95 22.86
CA ASP A 104 5.50 -9.26 24.13
C ASP A 104 6.78 -8.51 24.47
N CYS A 105 6.63 -7.19 24.68
CA CYS A 105 7.74 -6.26 24.83
C CYS A 105 8.79 -6.75 25.85
N VAL A 106 10.04 -6.87 25.40
CA VAL A 106 11.16 -7.35 26.22
C VAL A 106 11.43 -6.47 27.45
N SER A 107 11.01 -5.20 27.43
CA SER A 107 11.12 -4.29 28.58
C SER A 107 10.27 -4.75 29.76
N ALA A 108 9.14 -5.43 29.49
CA ALA A 108 8.23 -5.98 30.47
C ALA A 108 8.57 -7.43 30.82
N THR A 109 8.81 -8.27 29.81
CA THR A 109 8.93 -9.73 29.99
C THR A 109 10.36 -10.21 30.22
N HIS A 110 11.36 -9.51 29.67
CA HIS A 110 12.74 -10.01 29.53
C HIS A 110 12.81 -11.44 28.92
N CYS A 111 11.82 -11.85 28.13
CA CYS A 111 11.73 -13.20 27.59
C CYS A 111 12.25 -13.24 26.16
N ASN A 112 13.32 -14.02 25.94
CA ASN A 112 13.90 -14.28 24.62
C ASN A 112 13.57 -15.69 24.11
N HIS A 113 12.50 -16.32 24.63
CA HIS A 113 12.02 -17.60 24.11
C HIS A 113 11.63 -17.46 22.63
N PRO A 114 11.91 -18.45 21.75
CA PRO A 114 11.51 -18.38 20.36
C PRO A 114 10.01 -18.10 20.13
N LYS A 115 9.14 -18.53 21.04
CA LYS A 115 7.69 -18.23 21.03
C LYS A 115 7.36 -16.74 21.14
N ASN A 116 8.23 -15.95 21.81
CA ASN A 116 8.04 -14.51 22.00
C ASN A 116 8.74 -13.66 20.92
N LEU A 117 9.25 -14.28 19.85
CA LEU A 117 10.07 -13.61 18.84
C LEU A 117 9.51 -13.85 17.44
N ILE A 118 9.57 -12.84 16.59
CA ILE A 118 9.19 -12.93 15.17
C ILE A 118 10.16 -12.13 14.30
N PHE A 119 10.34 -12.53 13.05
CA PHE A 119 11.17 -11.80 12.09
C PHE A 119 10.31 -10.83 11.27
N LEU A 120 10.57 -9.52 11.31
CA LEU A 120 9.80 -8.50 10.60
C LEU A 120 10.73 -7.58 9.79
N CYS A 121 10.26 -7.06 8.65
CA CYS A 121 11.00 -6.01 7.94
C CYS A 121 10.99 -4.69 8.73
N PRO A 122 11.92 -3.75 8.51
CA PRO A 122 11.99 -2.50 9.25
C PRO A 122 10.66 -1.72 9.29
N ASP A 123 9.93 -1.71 8.17
CA ASP A 123 8.61 -1.06 8.06
C ASP A 123 7.60 -1.64 9.08
N HIS A 124 7.31 -2.95 8.98
CA HIS A 124 6.37 -3.63 9.89
C HIS A 124 6.89 -3.76 11.34
N HIS A 125 8.21 -3.81 11.53
CA HIS A 125 8.81 -3.77 12.87
C HIS A 125 8.56 -2.42 13.54
N THR A 126 8.73 -1.33 12.80
CA THR A 126 8.48 0.04 13.29
C THR A 126 6.99 0.30 13.50
N GLU A 127 6.14 -0.17 12.58
CA GLU A 127 4.68 -0.08 12.69
C GLU A 127 4.17 -0.78 13.94
N TYR A 128 4.68 -2.00 14.19
CA TYR A 128 4.33 -2.76 15.39
C TYR A 128 4.83 -2.13 16.69
N ASP A 129 6.07 -1.61 16.72
CA ASP A 129 6.66 -1.02 17.92
C ASP A 129 6.06 0.35 18.28
N ASN A 130 5.61 1.15 17.31
CA ASN A 130 5.27 2.56 17.53
C ASN A 130 3.78 2.89 17.63
N ALA A 131 2.85 1.97 17.32
CA ALA A 131 1.39 2.10 17.51
C ALA A 131 0.81 3.54 17.44
N LEU A 132 1.19 4.32 16.42
CA LEU A 132 0.68 5.66 16.15
C LEU A 132 -0.28 5.58 14.96
N VAL A 133 -1.57 5.34 15.24
CA VAL A 133 -2.75 5.60 14.37
C VAL A 133 -2.81 4.81 13.03
N PRO A 134 -4.00 4.31 12.64
CA PRO A 134 -4.28 2.88 12.81
C PRO A 134 -3.19 2.00 12.16
N SER A 135 -2.49 1.19 12.95
CA SER A 135 -1.54 0.20 12.43
C SER A 135 -2.30 -0.92 11.72
N ASN A 136 -1.88 -1.32 10.53
CA ASN A 136 -2.40 -2.51 9.83
C ASN A 136 -1.77 -3.81 10.37
N LEU A 137 -1.17 -3.76 11.55
CA LEU A 137 -0.44 -4.88 12.15
C LEU A 137 -0.59 -4.88 13.68
N GLU A 138 -1.68 -5.45 14.15
CA GLU A 138 -1.97 -5.61 15.58
C GLU A 138 -1.23 -6.82 16.19
N ARG A 139 -1.17 -6.87 17.53
CA ARG A 139 -0.54 -8.00 18.25
C ARG A 139 -1.15 -9.35 17.88
N ASP A 140 -2.46 -9.40 17.68
CA ASP A 140 -3.15 -10.64 17.31
C ASP A 140 -2.80 -11.08 15.89
N GLU A 141 -2.57 -10.14 14.97
CA GLU A 141 -2.09 -10.44 13.61
C GLU A 141 -0.64 -10.96 13.64
N ILE A 142 0.23 -10.37 14.45
CA ILE A 142 1.59 -10.89 14.69
C ILE A 142 1.56 -12.30 15.28
N LEU A 143 0.67 -12.57 16.24
CA LEU A 143 0.49 -13.90 16.80
C LEU A 143 0.01 -14.91 15.75
N ASN A 144 -0.94 -14.52 14.90
CA ASN A 144 -1.42 -15.36 13.81
C ASN A 144 -0.31 -15.67 12.78
N LEU A 145 0.49 -14.68 12.41
CA LEU A 145 1.65 -14.88 11.52
C LEU A 145 2.68 -15.81 12.16
N LYS A 146 3.00 -15.61 13.44
CA LYS A 146 3.92 -16.47 14.20
C LYS A 146 3.41 -17.91 14.25
N GLU A 147 2.12 -18.09 14.50
CA GLU A 147 1.52 -19.42 14.59
C GLU A 147 1.51 -20.13 13.24
N GLY A 148 1.18 -19.42 12.15
CA GLY A 148 1.29 -19.94 10.80
C GLY A 148 2.69 -20.47 10.47
N LEU A 149 3.74 -19.69 10.79
CA LEU A 149 5.13 -20.13 10.59
C LEU A 149 5.46 -21.40 11.40
N ARG A 150 5.02 -21.48 12.66
CA ARG A 150 5.22 -22.66 13.52
C ARG A 150 4.51 -23.89 12.99
N ILE A 151 3.29 -23.77 12.48
CA ILE A 151 2.54 -24.87 11.86
C ILE A 151 3.35 -25.45 10.70
N PHE A 152 3.82 -24.61 9.76
CA PHE A 152 4.62 -25.07 8.63
C PHE A 152 5.91 -25.78 9.08
N GLN A 153 6.60 -25.27 10.09
CA GLN A 153 7.79 -25.92 10.64
C GLN A 153 7.49 -27.29 11.27
N ARG A 154 6.42 -27.38 12.08
CA ARG A 154 6.00 -28.63 12.73
C ARG A 154 5.66 -29.70 11.71
N GLN A 155 5.00 -29.36 10.60
CA GLN A 155 4.72 -30.32 9.52
C GLN A 155 6.01 -30.85 8.88
N ILE A 156 6.99 -29.98 8.63
CA ILE A 156 8.30 -30.40 8.11
C ILE A 156 9.00 -31.35 9.09
N TRP A 157 8.96 -31.06 10.39
CA TRP A 157 9.57 -31.93 11.40
C TRP A 157 8.85 -33.26 11.55
N LYS A 158 7.51 -33.28 11.48
CA LYS A 158 6.69 -34.49 11.49
C LYS A 158 7.07 -35.40 10.33
N LEU A 159 7.11 -34.87 9.10
CA LEU A 159 7.53 -35.62 7.91
C LEU A 159 8.95 -36.17 8.04
N LYS A 160 9.90 -35.36 8.50
CA LYS A 160 11.29 -35.79 8.72
C LYS A 160 11.40 -36.87 9.78
N GLY A 161 10.70 -36.72 10.91
CA GLY A 161 10.67 -37.71 11.99
C GLY A 161 10.11 -39.04 11.53
N CYS A 162 8.99 -39.03 10.79
CA CYS A 162 8.41 -40.24 10.20
C CYS A 162 9.39 -40.93 9.25
N LEU A 163 10.00 -40.19 8.32
CA LEU A 163 11.01 -40.70 7.39
C LEU A 163 12.17 -41.39 8.12
N VAL A 164 12.74 -40.72 9.13
CA VAL A 164 13.84 -41.26 9.93
C VAL A 164 13.41 -42.54 10.66
N GLY A 165 12.22 -42.54 11.27
CA GLY A 165 11.66 -43.73 11.92
C GLY A 165 11.53 -44.91 10.98
N THR A 166 11.02 -44.68 9.77
CA THR A 166 10.89 -45.72 8.72
C THR A 166 12.25 -46.27 8.30
N TYR A 167 13.24 -45.41 8.06
CA TYR A 167 14.59 -45.85 7.68
C TYR A 167 15.28 -46.65 8.80
N LEU A 168 15.16 -46.22 10.05
CA LEU A 168 15.71 -46.94 11.20
C LEU A 168 15.05 -48.30 11.39
N ALA A 169 13.72 -48.39 11.22
CA ALA A 169 13.01 -49.67 11.27
C ALA A 169 13.51 -50.64 10.17
N ALA A 170 13.71 -50.12 8.95
CA ALA A 170 14.27 -50.90 7.85
C ALA A 170 15.69 -51.38 8.16
N LEU A 171 16.58 -50.50 8.64
CA LEU A 171 17.96 -50.84 9.01
C LEU A 171 18.02 -51.85 10.16
N ASN A 172 17.18 -51.71 11.18
CA ASN A 172 17.08 -52.67 12.28
C ASN A 172 16.57 -54.04 11.82
N THR A 173 15.66 -54.05 10.84
CA THR A 173 15.24 -55.29 10.19
C THR A 173 16.40 -55.94 9.44
N THR A 174 17.19 -55.17 8.69
CA THR A 174 18.40 -55.66 8.02
C THR A 174 19.45 -56.18 9.01
N LYS A 175 19.65 -55.49 10.14
CA LYS A 175 20.54 -55.94 11.23
C LYS A 175 20.04 -57.25 11.86
N SER A 176 18.73 -57.38 12.04
CA SER A 176 18.11 -58.61 12.55
C SER A 176 18.29 -59.77 11.58
N LEU A 177 18.14 -59.53 10.27
CA LEU A 177 18.46 -60.49 9.21
C LEU A 177 19.95 -60.87 9.21
N LEU A 178 20.86 -59.93 9.48
CA LEU A 178 22.29 -60.21 9.62
C LEU A 178 22.59 -61.08 10.85
N GLY A 179 21.92 -60.83 11.98
CA GLY A 179 22.01 -61.68 13.18
C GLY A 179 21.41 -63.08 12.98
N ILE A 180 20.36 -63.19 12.16
CA ILE A 180 19.85 -64.49 11.69
C ILE A 180 20.89 -65.18 10.81
N HIS A 181 21.53 -64.47 9.88
CA HIS A 181 22.61 -65.01 9.04
C HIS A 181 23.78 -65.56 9.87
N GLU A 182 24.30 -64.83 10.86
CA GLU A 182 25.41 -65.30 11.71
C GLU A 182 25.08 -66.58 12.48
N ASN A 183 23.80 -66.78 12.83
CA ASN A 183 23.33 -68.00 13.49
C ASN A 183 23.06 -69.15 12.52
N VAL A 184 22.56 -68.85 11.31
CA VAL A 184 22.16 -69.84 10.31
C VAL A 184 23.33 -70.33 9.46
N ARG A 185 24.37 -69.52 9.18
CA ARG A 185 25.56 -69.92 8.41
C ARG A 185 26.34 -71.10 9.02
N LYS A 186 26.14 -71.37 10.32
CA LYS A 186 26.72 -72.54 11.00
C LYS A 186 26.07 -73.87 10.58
N ASN A 187 24.87 -73.80 9.99
CA ASN A 187 24.01 -74.97 9.68
C ASN A 187 23.59 -75.04 8.20
N ILE A 188 23.80 -74.00 7.41
CA ILE A 188 23.46 -73.95 5.97
C ILE A 188 24.71 -73.56 5.17
N PRO A 189 25.04 -74.25 4.05
CA PRO A 189 26.18 -73.91 3.19
C PRO A 189 26.09 -72.49 2.63
N GLU A 190 27.22 -71.77 2.60
CA GLU A 190 27.33 -70.34 2.22
C GLU A 190 26.68 -70.04 0.85
N ARG A 191 26.76 -70.99 -0.09
CA ARG A 191 26.14 -70.89 -1.42
C ARG A 191 24.59 -70.85 -1.39
N GLU A 192 23.95 -71.69 -0.58
CA GLU A 192 22.48 -71.73 -0.48
C GLU A 192 21.95 -70.46 0.20
N PHE A 193 22.75 -69.90 1.11
CA PHE A 193 22.45 -68.62 1.74
C PHE A 193 22.59 -67.44 0.76
N GLU A 194 23.66 -67.40 -0.04
CA GLU A 194 23.83 -66.40 -1.10
C GLU A 194 22.71 -66.48 -2.15
N GLU A 195 22.29 -67.68 -2.54
CA GLU A 195 21.15 -67.89 -3.45
C GLU A 195 19.84 -67.38 -2.84
N THR A 196 19.63 -67.59 -1.53
CA THR A 196 18.45 -67.08 -0.80
C THR A 196 18.48 -65.56 -0.66
N LEU A 197 19.64 -64.97 -0.35
CA LEU A 197 19.80 -63.51 -0.33
C LEU A 197 19.59 -62.91 -1.73
N GLN A 198 20.11 -63.55 -2.78
CA GLN A 198 19.89 -63.10 -4.14
C GLN A 198 18.43 -63.24 -4.54
N GLN A 199 17.71 -64.27 -4.05
CA GLN A 199 16.26 -64.37 -4.21
C GLN A 199 15.52 -63.26 -3.47
N ILE A 200 15.91 -62.94 -2.22
CA ILE A 200 15.33 -61.82 -1.48
C ILE A 200 15.63 -60.50 -2.19
N VAL A 201 16.86 -60.25 -2.63
CA VAL A 201 17.23 -59.06 -3.42
C VAL A 201 16.44 -59.01 -4.73
N ASN A 202 16.29 -60.12 -5.44
CA ASN A 202 15.50 -60.20 -6.68
C ASN A 202 14.00 -59.99 -6.42
N ILE A 203 13.47 -60.49 -5.30
CA ILE A 203 12.08 -60.25 -4.86
C ILE A 203 11.93 -58.77 -4.50
N THR A 204 12.88 -58.20 -3.76
CA THR A 204 12.88 -56.78 -3.37
C THR A 204 13.06 -55.87 -4.59
N GLN A 205 13.87 -56.26 -5.57
CA GLN A 205 14.07 -55.55 -6.85
C GLN A 205 12.90 -55.74 -7.82
N ARG A 206 12.20 -56.88 -7.81
CA ARG A 206 10.94 -57.06 -8.53
C ARG A 206 9.83 -56.22 -7.91
N HIS A 207 9.77 -56.16 -6.58
CA HIS A 207 8.89 -55.24 -5.86
C HIS A 207 9.32 -53.78 -6.02
N SER A 208 10.61 -53.48 -6.28
CA SER A 208 11.09 -52.12 -6.59
C SER A 208 10.84 -51.69 -8.03
N ASN A 209 10.75 -52.64 -8.96
CA ASN A 209 10.50 -52.39 -10.38
C ASN A 209 9.02 -52.44 -10.78
N SER A 210 8.11 -52.84 -9.89
CA SER A 210 6.72 -52.40 -9.93
C SER A 210 6.63 -51.11 -9.12
N GLN A 211 7.01 -49.96 -9.70
CA GLN A 211 6.92 -48.63 -9.09
C GLN A 211 6.91 -48.70 -7.55
N VAL A 212 8.07 -48.94 -6.90
CA VAL A 212 8.14 -48.51 -5.50
C VAL A 212 7.80 -47.05 -5.54
N SER A 213 6.64 -46.75 -4.97
CA SER A 213 6.11 -45.44 -4.84
C SER A 213 7.22 -44.60 -4.22
N ARG A 214 7.82 -43.74 -5.05
CA ARG A 214 7.93 -42.33 -4.68
C ARG A 214 6.59 -42.04 -4.03
N TRP A 215 6.50 -42.05 -2.68
CA TRP A 215 5.22 -42.07 -1.95
C TRP A 215 4.25 -41.23 -2.75
N SER A 216 3.37 -41.91 -3.47
CA SER A 216 2.49 -41.18 -4.36
C SER A 216 1.47 -40.71 -3.38
N LEU A 217 1.65 -39.47 -2.92
CA LEU A 217 0.61 -38.71 -2.25
C LEU A 217 -0.66 -38.60 -3.13
N ASN A 218 -0.65 -39.23 -4.32
CA ASN A 218 -1.70 -39.28 -5.32
C ASN A 218 -2.31 -40.70 -5.49
N ASP A 219 -1.97 -41.71 -4.67
CA ASP A 219 -2.71 -43.00 -4.64
C ASP A 219 -3.81 -42.94 -3.56
N PRO A 220 -5.09 -42.75 -3.94
CA PRO A 220 -6.16 -42.48 -2.99
C PRO A 220 -6.42 -43.68 -2.05
N VAL A 221 -6.27 -44.91 -2.55
CA VAL A 221 -6.67 -46.13 -1.81
C VAL A 221 -5.66 -46.45 -0.70
N PHE A 222 -4.37 -46.16 -0.93
CA PHE A 222 -3.33 -46.33 0.08
C PHE A 222 -3.40 -45.23 1.16
N ILE A 223 -3.65 -43.98 0.75
CA ILE A 223 -3.86 -42.86 1.67
C ILE A 223 -5.12 -43.08 2.52
N GLU A 224 -6.24 -43.48 1.92
CA GLU A 224 -7.46 -43.82 2.67
C GLU A 224 -7.20 -44.89 3.73
N LYS A 225 -6.46 -45.95 3.39
CA LYS A 225 -6.22 -47.06 4.31
C LYS A 225 -5.30 -46.69 5.49
N GLU A 226 -4.29 -45.85 5.28
CA GLU A 226 -3.45 -45.36 6.40
C GLU A 226 -4.10 -44.23 7.19
N ILE A 227 -4.92 -43.40 6.55
CA ILE A 227 -5.81 -42.45 7.24
C ILE A 227 -6.76 -43.25 8.13
N GLU A 228 -7.48 -44.25 7.62
CA GLU A 228 -8.36 -45.12 8.41
C GLU A 228 -7.63 -45.78 9.59
N SER A 229 -6.44 -46.34 9.37
CA SER A 229 -5.66 -46.97 10.45
C SER A 229 -5.18 -45.96 11.50
N TYR A 230 -4.83 -44.74 11.09
CA TYR A 230 -4.47 -43.65 12.01
C TYR A 230 -5.69 -43.12 12.77
N LEU A 231 -6.83 -42.96 12.10
CA LEU A 231 -8.09 -42.51 12.67
C LEU A 231 -8.63 -43.54 13.69
N GLU A 232 -8.43 -44.84 13.46
CA GLU A 232 -8.79 -45.89 14.44
C GLU A 232 -7.89 -45.85 15.67
N ARG A 233 -6.57 -45.66 15.52
CA ARG A 233 -5.63 -45.61 16.65
C ARG A 233 -5.73 -44.33 17.49
N ASN A 234 -6.13 -43.22 16.86
CA ASN A 234 -6.17 -41.90 17.49
C ASN A 234 -7.58 -41.34 17.59
N ARG A 235 -8.62 -42.20 17.51
CA ARG A 235 -10.03 -41.79 17.44
C ARG A 235 -10.45 -40.79 18.50
N GLU A 236 -9.91 -40.92 19.72
CA GLU A 236 -10.24 -40.04 20.84
C GLU A 236 -9.57 -38.65 20.76
N ASN A 237 -8.50 -38.53 19.99
CA ASN A 237 -7.76 -37.28 19.80
C ASN A 237 -8.17 -36.53 18.54
N ILE A 238 -8.94 -37.12 17.62
CA ILE A 238 -9.40 -36.43 16.40
C ILE A 238 -10.32 -35.28 16.79
N CYS A 239 -10.05 -34.09 16.27
CA CYS A 239 -10.91 -32.93 16.48
C CYS A 239 -12.33 -33.22 15.96
N PRO A 240 -13.37 -33.12 16.80
CA PRO A 240 -14.74 -33.43 16.40
C PRO A 240 -15.37 -32.36 15.50
N LEU A 241 -14.78 -31.15 15.40
CA LEU A 241 -15.29 -30.09 14.53
C LEU A 241 -14.84 -30.26 13.07
N CYS A 242 -13.56 -30.58 12.85
CA CYS A 242 -12.99 -30.72 11.50
C CYS A 242 -12.70 -32.16 11.10
N GLU A 243 -13.09 -33.14 11.93
CA GLU A 243 -12.91 -34.58 11.67
C GLU A 243 -11.46 -34.97 11.29
N GLY A 244 -10.47 -34.25 11.80
CA GLY A 244 -9.05 -34.51 11.50
C GLY A 244 -8.46 -33.74 10.33
N HIS A 245 -9.26 -32.97 9.58
CA HIS A 245 -8.79 -32.22 8.41
C HIS A 245 -7.97 -30.98 8.76
N GLY A 246 -8.11 -30.44 9.98
CA GLY A 246 -7.47 -29.18 10.37
C GLY A 246 -8.17 -27.93 9.84
N GLU A 247 -9.13 -28.09 8.93
CA GLU A 247 -9.96 -27.04 8.34
C GLU A 247 -11.41 -27.53 8.24
N THR A 248 -12.36 -26.61 8.10
CA THR A 248 -13.76 -26.93 7.78
C THR A 248 -14.16 -26.20 6.50
N SER A 249 -15.35 -26.50 5.97
CA SER A 249 -15.90 -25.76 4.82
C SER A 249 -16.09 -24.26 5.08
N PHE A 250 -15.99 -23.80 6.34
CA PHE A 250 -16.20 -22.41 6.74
C PHE A 250 -14.97 -21.77 7.38
N TYR A 251 -14.01 -22.58 7.82
CA TYR A 251 -12.80 -22.12 8.48
C TYR A 251 -11.58 -22.75 7.80
N ASP A 252 -10.81 -21.94 7.09
CA ASP A 252 -9.51 -22.32 6.52
C ASP A 252 -8.53 -22.85 7.59
N LEU A 253 -8.78 -22.50 8.85
CA LEU A 253 -8.13 -23.09 10.02
C LEU A 253 -9.20 -23.42 11.07
N CYS A 254 -9.36 -24.70 11.41
CA CYS A 254 -10.37 -25.14 12.37
C CYS A 254 -10.14 -24.47 13.74
N PRO A 255 -11.11 -23.72 14.29
CA PRO A 255 -10.91 -22.94 15.52
C PRO A 255 -10.77 -23.79 16.78
N VAL A 256 -11.15 -25.07 16.73
CA VAL A 256 -11.08 -26.00 17.88
C VAL A 256 -9.71 -26.67 17.99
N CYS A 257 -9.12 -27.08 16.86
CA CYS A 257 -7.82 -27.75 16.84
C CYS A 257 -6.68 -26.87 16.30
N LEU A 258 -7.02 -25.67 15.82
CA LEU A 258 -6.08 -24.69 15.28
C LEU A 258 -5.23 -25.28 14.14
N GLY A 259 -5.86 -26.08 13.26
CA GLY A 259 -5.18 -26.69 12.12
C GLY A 259 -4.47 -28.01 12.39
N SER A 260 -4.39 -28.47 13.64
CA SER A 260 -3.68 -29.71 13.96
C SER A 260 -4.42 -30.97 13.50
N GLY A 261 -5.74 -30.88 13.32
CA GLY A 261 -6.64 -32.04 13.15
C GLY A 261 -6.91 -32.80 14.46
N GLU A 262 -6.20 -32.50 15.55
CA GLU A 262 -6.21 -33.25 16.79
C GLU A 262 -6.31 -32.35 18.03
N ILE A 263 -7.09 -32.79 19.01
CA ILE A 263 -7.22 -32.16 20.33
C ILE A 263 -6.97 -33.20 21.42
N ASP A 264 -6.39 -32.79 22.53
CA ASP A 264 -6.26 -33.66 23.70
C ASP A 264 -7.62 -33.90 24.40
N SER A 265 -7.66 -34.86 25.30
CA SER A 265 -8.88 -35.27 26.00
C SER A 265 -9.46 -34.20 26.93
N GLU A 266 -8.65 -33.31 27.48
CA GLU A 266 -9.12 -32.19 28.32
C GLU A 266 -9.83 -31.15 27.44
N THR A 267 -9.21 -30.74 26.34
CA THR A 267 -9.81 -29.84 25.34
C THR A 267 -11.10 -30.41 24.79
N ARG A 268 -11.13 -31.71 24.45
CA ARG A 268 -12.33 -32.41 23.96
C ARG A 268 -13.51 -32.34 24.94
N SER A 269 -13.25 -32.41 26.25
CA SER A 269 -14.30 -32.38 27.27
C SER A 269 -14.89 -31.00 27.53
N ARG A 270 -14.16 -29.93 27.19
CA ARG A 270 -14.53 -28.54 27.46
C ARG A 270 -15.04 -27.78 26.25
N VAL A 271 -14.72 -28.24 25.04
CA VAL A 271 -15.13 -27.55 23.82
C VAL A 271 -16.63 -27.70 23.61
N ASP A 272 -17.33 -26.56 23.60
CA ASP A 272 -18.69 -26.50 23.11
C ASP A 272 -18.66 -26.34 21.59
N LEU A 273 -19.11 -27.37 20.87
CA LEU A 273 -19.15 -27.34 19.41
C LEU A 273 -20.35 -26.56 18.87
N SER A 274 -21.37 -26.32 19.70
CA SER A 274 -22.59 -25.66 19.27
C SER A 274 -22.34 -24.23 18.78
N ILE A 275 -21.36 -23.54 19.37
CA ILE A 275 -20.95 -22.17 18.99
C ILE A 275 -20.34 -22.09 17.58
N TYR A 276 -19.84 -23.20 17.03
CA TYR A 276 -19.25 -23.25 15.69
C TYR A 276 -20.24 -23.70 14.62
N LYS A 277 -21.47 -24.05 15.01
CA LYS A 277 -22.52 -24.42 14.07
C LYS A 277 -22.84 -23.22 13.18
N MET A 278 -22.87 -23.45 11.87
CA MET A 278 -23.27 -22.43 10.92
C MET A 278 -24.79 -22.27 10.95
N VAL A 279 -25.23 -21.02 11.07
CA VAL A 279 -26.62 -20.61 11.01
C VAL A 279 -26.79 -19.45 10.03
N ASP A 280 -28.00 -19.28 9.52
CA ASP A 280 -28.29 -18.19 8.61
C ASP A 280 -28.08 -16.85 9.34
N CYS A 281 -27.40 -15.93 8.67
CA CYS A 281 -27.13 -14.61 9.21
C CYS A 281 -28.46 -13.90 9.55
N TYR A 282 -28.57 -13.36 10.76
CA TYR A 282 -29.77 -12.64 11.22
C TYR A 282 -30.15 -11.51 10.26
N LEU A 283 -29.16 -10.72 9.82
CA LEU A 283 -29.36 -9.51 9.03
C LEU A 283 -29.89 -9.78 7.61
N CYS A 284 -29.34 -10.78 6.92
CA CYS A 284 -29.73 -11.08 5.53
C CYS A 284 -30.61 -12.33 5.40
N SER A 285 -30.89 -13.04 6.49
CA SER A 285 -31.65 -14.29 6.50
C SER A 285 -31.14 -15.32 5.47
N GLY A 286 -29.81 -15.46 5.35
CA GLY A 286 -29.20 -16.39 4.41
C GLY A 286 -28.97 -15.86 2.99
N SER A 287 -29.53 -14.70 2.62
CA SER A 287 -29.47 -14.19 1.24
C SER A 287 -28.11 -13.62 0.81
N ALA A 288 -27.15 -13.51 1.73
CA ALA A 288 -25.84 -12.88 1.53
C ALA A 288 -25.85 -11.38 1.13
N SER A 289 -27.01 -10.76 0.99
CA SER A 289 -27.17 -9.34 0.64
C SER A 289 -28.05 -8.61 1.66
N TYR A 290 -27.73 -7.34 1.91
CA TYR A 290 -28.53 -6.45 2.74
C TYR A 290 -28.56 -5.07 2.07
N ASP A 291 -29.75 -4.50 1.88
CA ASP A 291 -29.98 -3.22 1.17
C ASP A 291 -29.27 -3.08 -0.19
N GLY A 292 -29.25 -4.18 -0.96
CA GLY A 292 -28.67 -4.20 -2.31
C GLY A 292 -27.14 -4.23 -2.37
N ALA A 293 -26.47 -4.29 -1.21
CA ALA A 293 -25.03 -4.48 -1.08
C ALA A 293 -24.71 -5.86 -0.46
N GLU A 294 -23.42 -6.20 -0.39
CA GLU A 294 -22.97 -7.35 0.39
C GLU A 294 -23.36 -7.19 1.85
N CYS A 295 -23.96 -8.22 2.45
CA CYS A 295 -24.45 -8.13 3.82
C CYS A 295 -23.28 -7.87 4.79
N PRO A 296 -23.25 -6.75 5.54
CA PRO A 296 -22.11 -6.41 6.39
C PRO A 296 -21.96 -7.35 7.60
N GLY A 297 -23.07 -7.96 8.05
CA GLY A 297 -23.07 -8.91 9.17
C GLY A 297 -22.40 -10.26 8.86
N CYS A 298 -22.48 -10.74 7.61
CA CYS A 298 -21.87 -12.01 7.18
C CYS A 298 -20.83 -11.84 6.07
N ARG A 299 -20.55 -10.62 5.64
CA ARG A 299 -19.61 -10.28 4.55
C ARG A 299 -19.86 -11.09 3.28
N GLY A 300 -21.13 -11.16 2.87
CA GLY A 300 -21.52 -11.87 1.64
C GLY A 300 -21.55 -13.40 1.72
N GLN A 301 -21.35 -14.01 2.89
CA GLN A 301 -21.38 -15.47 3.04
C GLN A 301 -22.79 -16.05 3.25
N GLY A 302 -23.76 -15.24 3.66
CA GLY A 302 -25.12 -15.66 4.01
C GLY A 302 -25.24 -16.37 5.37
N GLN A 303 -24.16 -16.97 5.87
CA GLN A 303 -24.13 -17.70 7.13
C GLN A 303 -23.07 -17.14 8.10
N VAL A 304 -23.30 -17.33 9.39
CA VAL A 304 -22.37 -16.98 10.48
C VAL A 304 -22.35 -18.11 11.51
N SER A 305 -21.31 -18.18 12.34
CA SER A 305 -21.29 -19.16 13.43
C SER A 305 -22.31 -18.81 14.50
N GLN A 306 -22.85 -19.81 15.18
CA GLN A 306 -23.81 -19.62 16.27
C GLN A 306 -23.24 -18.72 17.38
N GLY A 307 -21.95 -18.87 17.72
CA GLY A 307 -21.27 -18.03 18.70
C GLY A 307 -21.19 -16.56 18.27
N PHE A 308 -20.97 -16.29 16.98
CA PHE A 308 -21.07 -14.94 16.45
C PHE A 308 -22.53 -14.46 16.49
N TYR A 309 -23.48 -15.29 16.07
CA TYR A 309 -24.90 -14.98 16.10
C TYR A 309 -25.40 -14.55 17.48
N ASP A 310 -25.00 -15.28 18.52
CA ASP A 310 -25.46 -15.06 19.89
C ASP A 310 -24.81 -13.84 20.56
N ASN A 311 -23.57 -13.51 20.20
CA ASN A 311 -22.80 -12.45 20.86
C ASN A 311 -22.69 -11.15 20.04
N HIS A 312 -23.02 -11.19 18.75
CA HIS A 312 -22.97 -10.02 17.89
C HIS A 312 -24.18 -9.12 18.15
N ASP A 313 -23.92 -7.83 18.39
CA ASP A 313 -24.98 -6.85 18.52
C ASP A 313 -25.56 -6.52 17.14
N TRP A 314 -26.66 -7.18 16.79
CA TRP A 314 -27.34 -6.98 15.52
C TRP A 314 -28.03 -5.61 15.42
N SER A 315 -28.36 -4.97 16.55
CA SER A 315 -29.02 -3.67 16.55
C SER A 315 -28.12 -2.57 15.99
N MET A 316 -26.80 -2.78 15.96
CA MET A 316 -25.85 -1.85 15.34
C MET A 316 -26.12 -1.57 13.85
N TYR A 317 -26.84 -2.46 13.17
CA TYR A 317 -27.24 -2.29 11.77
C TYR A 317 -28.59 -1.58 11.59
N ASP A 318 -29.35 -1.41 12.66
CA ASP A 318 -30.65 -0.76 12.59
C ASP A 318 -30.51 0.68 12.08
N LEU A 319 -31.34 1.03 11.11
CA LEU A 319 -31.38 2.39 10.57
C LEU A 319 -32.21 3.28 11.50
N ILE A 320 -31.52 4.15 12.23
CA ILE A 320 -32.13 5.17 13.09
C ILE A 320 -32.06 6.54 12.43
N ASN A 321 -32.83 7.49 12.97
CA ASN A 321 -32.76 8.88 12.51
C ASN A 321 -31.38 9.45 12.84
N CYS A 322 -30.78 10.15 11.88
CA CYS A 322 -29.53 10.85 12.09
C CYS A 322 -29.68 11.97 13.13
N GLU A 323 -28.85 11.95 14.18
CA GLU A 323 -28.91 12.90 15.30
C GLU A 323 -28.64 14.36 14.89
N LEU A 324 -27.90 14.58 13.80
CA LEU A 324 -27.59 15.94 13.32
C LEU A 324 -28.76 16.62 12.61
N CYS A 325 -29.60 15.85 11.90
CA CYS A 325 -30.67 16.38 11.07
C CYS A 325 -32.06 15.93 11.51
N ASP A 326 -32.17 15.18 12.60
CA ASP A 326 -33.41 14.61 13.15
C ASP A 326 -34.26 13.88 12.11
N GLY A 327 -33.61 13.20 11.16
CA GLY A 327 -34.31 12.48 10.08
C GLY A 327 -34.66 13.32 8.85
N SER A 328 -34.41 14.64 8.86
CA SER A 328 -34.77 15.52 7.74
C SER A 328 -33.88 15.36 6.50
N GLY A 329 -32.69 14.79 6.66
CA GLY A 329 -31.67 14.70 5.61
C GLY A 329 -30.94 16.01 5.34
N LYS A 330 -31.27 17.12 6.01
CA LYS A 330 -30.64 18.43 5.77
C LYS A 330 -29.98 19.03 7.00
N HIS A 331 -28.85 19.70 6.80
CA HIS A 331 -28.16 20.47 7.82
C HIS A 331 -27.63 21.78 7.21
N GLU A 332 -28.02 22.94 7.76
CA GLU A 332 -27.63 24.28 7.29
C GLU A 332 -27.84 24.49 5.76
N ASP A 333 -29.01 24.09 5.24
CA ASP A 333 -29.44 24.14 3.83
C ASP A 333 -28.73 23.18 2.85
N TYR A 334 -27.75 22.40 3.32
CA TYR A 334 -27.08 21.37 2.54
C TYR A 334 -27.52 19.97 2.95
N ASP A 335 -27.17 18.98 2.13
CA ASP A 335 -27.33 17.58 2.49
C ASP A 335 -26.55 17.31 3.78
N CYS A 336 -27.22 16.68 4.74
CA CYS A 336 -26.66 16.40 6.05
C CYS A 336 -25.41 15.51 5.89
N PRO A 337 -24.20 16.00 6.24
CA PRO A 337 -22.97 15.28 5.92
C PRO A 337 -22.86 13.86 6.52
N PRO A 338 -23.26 13.61 7.79
CA PRO A 338 -23.26 12.26 8.35
C PRO A 338 -24.10 11.24 7.58
N CYS A 339 -25.28 11.63 7.08
CA CYS A 339 -26.24 10.71 6.45
C CYS A 339 -26.32 10.87 4.92
N GLY A 340 -25.49 11.73 4.32
CA GLY A 340 -25.49 11.98 2.88
C GLY A 340 -26.84 12.44 2.29
N GLY A 341 -27.72 13.04 3.10
CA GLY A 341 -29.06 13.43 2.65
C GLY A 341 -30.19 12.44 2.95
N GLU A 342 -29.90 11.20 3.36
CA GLU A 342 -30.93 10.15 3.53
C GLU A 342 -31.77 10.28 4.80
N GLY A 343 -31.30 11.08 5.77
CA GLY A 343 -31.94 11.26 7.07
C GLY A 343 -31.71 10.12 8.07
N LYS A 344 -31.16 8.98 7.62
CA LYS A 344 -30.90 7.82 8.47
C LYS A 344 -29.42 7.43 8.47
N VAL A 345 -29.00 6.84 9.58
CA VAL A 345 -27.67 6.24 9.75
C VAL A 345 -27.84 4.92 10.50
N SER A 346 -26.85 4.03 10.42
CA SER A 346 -26.85 2.83 11.26
C SER A 346 -26.63 3.21 12.72
N GLN A 347 -27.26 2.47 13.64
CA GLN A 347 -27.09 2.66 15.09
C GLN A 347 -25.61 2.64 15.48
N GLY A 348 -24.84 1.67 14.96
CA GLY A 348 -23.41 1.57 15.23
C GLY A 348 -22.58 2.74 14.70
N PHE A 349 -23.01 3.40 13.62
CA PHE A 349 -22.41 4.66 13.21
C PHE A 349 -22.77 5.77 14.20
N SER A 350 -24.03 5.86 14.62
CA SER A 350 -24.49 6.89 15.56
C SER A 350 -23.76 6.83 16.90
N ASP A 351 -23.61 5.63 17.46
CA ASP A 351 -23.00 5.41 18.77
C ASP A 351 -21.51 5.77 18.81
N ASN A 352 -20.82 5.61 17.67
CA ASN A 352 -19.37 5.83 17.56
C ASN A 352 -18.99 7.17 16.93
N HIS A 353 -19.96 7.90 16.36
CA HIS A 353 -19.68 9.14 15.67
C HIS A 353 -19.66 10.32 16.64
N ASP A 354 -18.57 11.08 16.65
CA ASP A 354 -18.52 12.33 17.41
C ASP A 354 -19.40 13.40 16.75
N TRP A 355 -20.60 13.58 17.31
CA TRP A 355 -21.56 14.59 16.87
C TRP A 355 -21.14 16.02 17.20
N ASN A 356 -20.32 16.22 18.24
CA ASN A 356 -19.90 17.56 18.67
C ASN A 356 -19.04 18.27 17.61
N LYS A 357 -18.46 17.53 16.67
CA LYS A 357 -17.68 18.11 15.57
C LYS A 357 -18.50 19.01 14.64
N TYR A 358 -19.82 18.88 14.63
CA TYR A 358 -20.70 19.75 13.84
C TYR A 358 -21.14 21.01 14.60
N ASP A 359 -20.89 21.09 15.91
CA ASP A 359 -21.24 22.26 16.70
C ASP A 359 -20.64 23.53 16.10
N LEU A 360 -21.48 24.55 15.93
CA LEU A 360 -21.02 25.85 15.50
C LEU A 360 -20.41 26.61 16.68
N ILE A 361 -19.08 26.68 16.70
CA ILE A 361 -18.31 27.44 17.69
C ILE A 361 -17.82 28.76 17.11
N SER A 362 -17.33 29.65 17.97
CA SER A 362 -16.74 30.92 17.52
C SER A 362 -15.46 30.64 16.73
N CYS A 363 -15.30 31.29 15.58
CA CYS A 363 -14.09 31.14 14.77
C CYS A 363 -12.88 31.73 15.50
N ASP A 364 -11.82 30.92 15.67
CA ASP A 364 -10.63 31.28 16.44
C ASP A 364 -9.89 32.50 15.85
N LEU A 365 -9.86 32.61 14.52
CA LEU A 365 -9.18 33.72 13.83
C LEU A 365 -9.84 35.09 14.09
N CYS A 366 -11.17 35.17 13.97
CA CYS A 366 -11.90 36.43 14.13
C CYS A 366 -12.56 36.60 15.51
N ARG A 367 -12.42 35.59 16.38
CA ARG A 367 -13.05 35.50 17.71
C ARG A 367 -14.55 35.80 17.68
N GLY A 368 -15.24 35.29 16.67
CA GLY A 368 -16.69 35.49 16.51
C GLY A 368 -17.11 36.78 15.79
N SER A 369 -16.18 37.72 15.51
CA SER A 369 -16.54 39.01 14.88
C SER A 369 -16.93 38.89 13.41
N GLY A 370 -16.48 37.84 12.72
CA GLY A 370 -16.62 37.70 11.27
C GLY A 370 -15.65 38.57 10.46
N ILE A 371 -14.80 39.37 11.10
CA ILE A 371 -13.85 40.28 10.44
C ILE A 371 -12.42 39.90 10.83
N HIS A 372 -11.50 39.90 9.87
CA HIS A 372 -10.06 39.71 10.07
C HIS A 372 -9.29 40.62 9.10
N GLU A 373 -8.41 41.48 9.63
CA GLU A 373 -7.62 42.45 8.85
C GLU A 373 -8.50 43.28 7.89
N ASP A 374 -9.54 43.92 8.44
CA ASP A 374 -10.54 44.77 7.75
C ASP A 374 -11.32 44.10 6.60
N CYS A 375 -11.19 42.79 6.45
CA CYS A 375 -11.89 41.99 5.45
C CYS A 375 -12.80 40.96 6.11
N SER A 376 -13.74 40.41 5.34
CA SER A 376 -14.51 39.24 5.75
C SER A 376 -13.55 38.10 6.11
N CYS A 377 -13.65 37.60 7.34
CA CYS A 377 -12.78 36.54 7.84
C CYS A 377 -12.86 35.31 6.92
N PRO A 378 -11.74 34.91 6.27
CA PRO A 378 -11.79 33.86 5.24
C PRO A 378 -12.31 32.49 5.73
N PRO A 379 -11.86 31.95 6.89
CA PRO A 379 -12.33 30.66 7.37
C PRO A 379 -13.85 30.61 7.63
N CYS A 380 -14.44 31.66 8.21
CA CYS A 380 -15.88 31.68 8.54
C CYS A 380 -16.73 32.42 7.51
N ARG A 381 -16.11 32.97 6.45
CA ARG A 381 -16.74 33.77 5.39
C ARG A 381 -17.63 34.90 5.94
N GLY A 382 -17.20 35.55 7.01
CA GLY A 382 -17.96 36.62 7.66
C GLY A 382 -19.04 36.17 8.65
N LYS A 383 -19.35 34.88 8.78
CA LYS A 383 -20.40 34.39 9.68
C LYS A 383 -20.01 34.41 11.16
N GLY A 384 -18.72 34.57 11.47
CA GLY A 384 -18.19 34.53 12.84
C GLY A 384 -18.12 33.13 13.47
N LYS A 385 -18.78 32.13 12.89
CA LYS A 385 -18.80 30.74 13.37
C LYS A 385 -18.22 29.76 12.37
N VAL A 386 -17.65 28.68 12.88
CA VAL A 386 -17.16 27.51 12.13
C VAL A 386 -17.59 26.24 12.87
N SER A 387 -17.61 25.09 12.20
CA SER A 387 -17.82 23.83 12.90
C SER A 387 -16.63 23.50 13.80
N ARG A 388 -16.88 22.88 14.95
CA ARG A 388 -15.84 22.46 15.89
C ARG A 388 -14.79 21.58 15.22
N GLY A 389 -15.22 20.60 14.42
CA GLY A 389 -14.32 19.72 13.68
C GLY A 389 -13.46 20.45 12.64
N PHE A 390 -13.95 21.55 12.07
CA PHE A 390 -13.10 22.43 11.26
C PHE A 390 -12.09 23.16 12.14
N SER A 391 -12.51 23.75 13.27
CA SER A 391 -11.62 24.46 14.19
C SER A 391 -10.48 23.60 14.72
N ASP A 392 -10.79 22.39 15.15
CA ASP A 392 -9.85 21.47 15.79
C ASP A 392 -8.77 20.97 14.81
N ASN A 393 -9.12 20.81 13.53
CA ASN A 393 -8.23 20.26 12.51
C ASN A 393 -7.60 21.34 11.62
N HIS A 394 -8.02 22.59 11.72
CA HIS A 394 -7.54 23.65 10.85
C HIS A 394 -6.30 24.29 11.42
N ASP A 395 -5.22 24.28 10.65
CA ASP A 395 -4.03 25.04 10.99
C ASP A 395 -4.33 26.56 10.88
N TRP A 396 -4.50 27.18 12.03
CA TRP A 396 -4.74 28.62 12.17
C TRP A 396 -3.48 29.46 11.90
N SER A 397 -2.29 28.88 12.08
CA SER A 397 -1.02 29.60 11.91
C SER A 397 -0.78 30.04 10.47
N LYS A 398 -1.48 29.43 9.50
CA LYS A 398 -1.42 29.84 8.09
C LYS A 398 -1.93 31.26 7.82
N TYR A 399 -2.69 31.85 8.73
CA TYR A 399 -3.14 33.25 8.62
C TYR A 399 -2.20 34.22 9.33
N ASP A 400 -1.20 33.74 10.07
CA ASP A 400 -0.18 34.60 10.67
C ASP A 400 0.50 35.42 9.59
N LEU A 401 0.66 36.72 9.84
CA LEU A 401 1.45 37.58 8.96
C LEU A 401 2.94 37.36 9.22
N VAL A 402 3.65 36.92 8.19
CA VAL A 402 5.11 36.73 8.17
C VAL A 402 5.76 37.73 7.23
N GLU A 403 7.06 37.95 7.37
CA GLU A 403 7.82 38.78 6.43
C GLU A 403 7.77 38.19 5.03
N CYS A 404 7.59 39.03 4.01
CA CYS A 404 7.59 38.57 2.63
C CYS A 404 9.01 38.13 2.21
N ASP A 405 9.17 36.88 1.78
CA ASP A 405 10.47 36.31 1.42
C ASP A 405 11.17 37.06 0.26
N LEU A 406 10.39 37.64 -0.66
CA LEU A 406 10.91 38.37 -1.81
C LEU A 406 11.53 39.72 -1.43
N CYS A 407 10.86 40.52 -0.60
CA CYS A 407 11.35 41.85 -0.20
C CYS A 407 11.98 41.90 1.19
N ARG A 408 11.97 40.78 1.92
CA ARG A 408 12.47 40.64 3.30
C ARG A 408 11.94 41.74 4.22
N GLY A 409 10.63 41.97 4.16
CA GLY A 409 9.97 42.99 4.97
C GLY A 409 10.07 44.42 4.47
N SER A 410 10.88 44.73 3.44
CA SER A 410 11.06 46.11 2.97
C SER A 410 9.85 46.68 2.23
N GLY A 411 8.98 45.83 1.68
CA GLY A 411 7.86 46.24 0.83
C GLY A 411 8.25 46.62 -0.60
N THR A 412 9.55 46.63 -0.94
CA THR A 412 10.04 47.04 -2.27
C THR A 412 10.82 45.91 -2.94
N HIS A 413 10.67 45.76 -4.26
CA HIS A 413 11.43 44.83 -5.09
C HIS A 413 11.73 45.49 -6.44
N GLU A 414 13.01 45.61 -6.81
CA GLU A 414 13.46 46.28 -8.05
C GLU A 414 12.86 47.69 -8.21
N ASP A 415 12.94 48.52 -7.17
CA ASP A 415 12.41 49.90 -7.09
C ASP A 415 10.88 50.08 -7.21
N TYR A 416 10.12 48.99 -7.31
CA TYR A 416 8.66 49.00 -7.30
C TYR A 416 8.09 48.38 -6.02
N ASN A 417 6.80 48.63 -5.76
CA ASN A 417 6.07 47.91 -4.72
C ASN A 417 6.20 46.41 -4.97
N CYS A 418 6.68 45.69 -3.96
CA CYS A 418 6.91 44.26 -4.05
C CYS A 418 5.60 43.56 -4.45
N PRO A 419 5.52 42.90 -5.62
CA PRO A 419 4.26 42.37 -6.15
C PRO A 419 3.49 41.41 -5.21
N PRO A 420 4.15 40.45 -4.52
CA PRO A 420 3.44 39.51 -3.65
C PRO A 420 2.82 40.17 -2.40
N CYS A 421 3.50 41.15 -1.79
CA CYS A 421 3.00 41.83 -0.58
C CYS A 421 2.39 43.21 -0.86
N ARG A 422 2.37 43.66 -2.11
CA ARG A 422 1.83 44.96 -2.57
C ARG A 422 2.35 46.18 -1.81
N GLY A 423 3.58 46.12 -1.31
CA GLY A 423 4.18 47.20 -0.52
C GLY A 423 4.07 47.06 0.99
N GLU A 424 3.28 46.10 1.52
CA GLU A 424 3.07 45.96 2.97
C GLU A 424 4.23 45.30 3.72
N GLY A 425 5.16 44.67 2.99
CA GLY A 425 6.29 43.93 3.56
C GLY A 425 5.93 42.59 4.20
N LYS A 426 4.64 42.26 4.35
CA LYS A 426 4.15 41.03 4.96
C LYS A 426 3.18 40.28 4.06
N VAL A 427 3.11 38.97 4.24
CA VAL A 427 2.14 38.07 3.60
C VAL A 427 1.64 37.06 4.64
N SER A 428 0.53 36.37 4.37
CA SER A 428 0.11 35.28 5.24
C SER A 428 1.11 34.11 5.15
N ARG A 429 1.33 33.40 6.26
CA ARG A 429 2.23 32.23 6.30
C ARG A 429 1.84 31.18 5.27
N GLY A 430 0.54 30.89 5.14
CA GLY A 430 0.04 29.95 4.14
C GLY A 430 0.30 30.38 2.70
N PHE A 431 0.36 31.70 2.43
CA PHE A 431 0.83 32.20 1.14
C PHE A 431 2.35 32.01 1.02
N SER A 432 3.13 32.38 2.05
CA SER A 432 4.59 32.26 2.01
C SER A 432 5.07 30.84 1.75
N ASP A 433 4.49 29.88 2.47
CA ASP A 433 4.91 28.47 2.44
C ASP A 433 4.58 27.78 1.11
N ASN A 434 3.48 28.19 0.46
CA ASN A 434 2.99 27.54 -0.76
C ASN A 434 3.30 28.32 -2.04
N HIS A 435 3.81 29.55 -1.92
CA HIS A 435 4.07 30.39 -3.08
C HIS A 435 5.42 30.06 -3.69
N ASP A 436 5.43 29.76 -4.98
CA ASP A 436 6.69 29.62 -5.71
C ASP A 436 7.34 31.00 -5.87
N TRP A 437 8.38 31.23 -5.07
CA TRP A 437 9.18 32.45 -5.09
C TRP A 437 10.11 32.54 -6.30
N SER A 438 10.50 31.39 -6.89
CA SER A 438 11.44 31.36 -8.02
C SER A 438 10.89 32.02 -9.27
N LYS A 439 9.56 32.20 -9.35
CA LYS A 439 8.90 32.91 -10.44
C LYS A 439 9.30 34.39 -10.55
N TYR A 440 9.83 34.99 -9.50
CA TYR A 440 10.33 36.36 -9.52
C TYR A 440 11.81 36.44 -9.89
N ASP A 441 12.53 35.32 -9.96
CA ASP A 441 13.92 35.30 -10.38
C ASP A 441 14.06 35.90 -11.77
N LEU A 442 15.06 36.75 -11.96
CA LEU A 442 15.39 37.28 -13.27
C LEU A 442 16.19 36.23 -14.07
N VAL A 443 15.61 35.77 -15.17
CA VAL A 443 16.22 34.85 -16.14
C VAL A 443 16.54 35.59 -17.43
N GLU A 444 17.43 35.03 -18.25
CA GLU A 444 17.69 35.56 -19.59
C GLU A 444 16.42 35.51 -20.42
N CYS A 445 16.15 36.58 -21.16
CA CYS A 445 15.00 36.62 -22.06
C CYS A 445 15.21 35.65 -23.23
N ASP A 446 14.28 34.71 -23.43
CA ASP A 446 14.40 33.67 -24.47
C ASP A 446 14.47 34.24 -25.89
N LEU A 447 13.80 35.38 -26.13
CA LEU A 447 13.77 36.03 -27.44
C LEU A 447 15.12 36.65 -27.84
N CYS A 448 15.76 37.40 -26.94
CA CYS A 448 17.04 38.07 -27.23
C CYS A 448 18.26 37.34 -26.68
N ARG A 449 18.07 36.25 -25.94
CA ARG A 449 19.11 35.46 -25.26
C ARG A 449 20.05 36.33 -24.44
N GLY A 450 19.47 37.19 -23.61
CA GLY A 450 20.25 38.10 -22.75
C GLY A 450 20.79 39.36 -23.43
N SER A 451 20.74 39.50 -24.76
CA SER A 451 21.37 40.63 -25.47
C SER A 451 20.64 41.97 -25.28
N GLY A 452 19.35 41.94 -24.92
CA GLY A 452 18.48 43.11 -24.90
C GLY A 452 18.03 43.60 -26.29
N ILE A 453 18.52 42.98 -27.38
CA ILE A 453 18.24 43.41 -28.76
C ILE A 453 17.59 42.26 -29.53
N HIS A 454 16.56 42.59 -30.31
CA HIS A 454 15.90 41.67 -31.24
C HIS A 454 15.58 42.42 -32.55
N GLU A 455 16.10 41.92 -33.68
CA GLU A 455 15.93 42.53 -35.02
C GLU A 455 16.28 44.03 -35.03
N ASP A 456 17.45 44.39 -34.50
CA ASP A 456 18.00 45.76 -34.40
C ASP A 456 17.24 46.76 -33.50
N TYR A 457 16.19 46.33 -32.80
CA TYR A 457 15.46 47.14 -31.81
C TYR A 457 15.60 46.57 -30.40
N ASN A 458 15.25 47.40 -29.40
CA ASN A 458 15.09 46.91 -28.03
C ASN A 458 14.12 45.75 -28.02
N CYS A 459 14.56 44.62 -27.48
CA CYS A 459 13.78 43.40 -27.39
C CYS A 459 12.46 43.70 -26.66
N PRO A 460 11.29 43.58 -27.32
CA PRO A 460 10.00 43.99 -26.75
C PRO A 460 9.66 43.38 -25.38
N PRO A 461 9.83 42.05 -25.15
CA PRO A 461 9.48 41.44 -23.87
C PRO A 461 10.34 41.90 -22.69
N CYS A 462 11.64 42.14 -22.88
CA CYS A 462 12.54 42.61 -21.82
C CYS A 462 12.84 44.11 -21.87
N ARG A 463 12.28 44.84 -22.84
CA ARG A 463 12.45 46.29 -23.07
C ARG A 463 13.91 46.76 -23.14
N GLY A 464 14.82 45.89 -23.55
CA GLY A 464 16.25 46.19 -23.62
C GLY A 464 17.08 45.75 -22.40
N GLU A 465 16.46 45.27 -21.33
CA GLU A 465 17.17 44.84 -20.12
C GLU A 465 17.84 43.47 -20.26
N GLY A 466 17.47 42.69 -21.28
CA GLY A 466 18.01 41.35 -21.53
C GLY A 466 17.46 40.27 -20.58
N LYS A 467 16.75 40.65 -19.51
CA LYS A 467 16.18 39.74 -18.51
C LYS A 467 14.68 39.92 -18.36
N VAL A 468 14.01 38.86 -17.93
CA VAL A 468 12.59 38.85 -17.56
C VAL A 468 12.41 38.00 -16.31
N SER A 469 11.31 38.17 -15.58
CA SER A 469 10.99 37.26 -14.47
C SER A 469 10.74 35.84 -14.99
N ARG A 470 11.19 34.80 -14.29
CA ARG A 470 10.99 33.40 -14.64
C ARG A 470 9.52 33.06 -14.90
N GLY A 471 8.61 33.53 -14.05
CA GLY A 471 7.17 33.32 -14.23
C GLY A 471 6.59 33.99 -15.49
N PHE A 472 7.22 35.07 -15.96
CA PHE A 472 6.91 35.62 -17.29
C PHE A 472 7.49 34.71 -18.37
N SER A 473 8.75 34.30 -18.27
CA SER A 473 9.39 33.43 -19.27
C SER A 473 8.63 32.14 -19.52
N ASP A 474 8.23 31.46 -18.44
CA ASP A 474 7.59 30.15 -18.49
C ASP A 474 6.16 30.20 -19.06
N ASN A 475 5.44 31.30 -18.83
CA ASN A 475 4.04 31.46 -19.24
C ASN A 475 3.88 32.32 -20.49
N HIS A 476 4.94 32.97 -20.97
CA HIS A 476 4.87 33.83 -22.14
C HIS A 476 4.91 33.01 -23.41
N ASP A 477 3.94 33.27 -24.29
CA ASP A 477 3.92 32.65 -25.61
C ASP A 477 4.92 33.35 -26.54
N TRP A 478 6.11 32.76 -26.64
CA TRP A 478 7.21 33.26 -27.46
C TRP A 478 6.95 33.18 -28.96
N SER A 479 6.08 32.26 -29.41
CA SER A 479 5.77 32.08 -30.84
C SER A 479 5.13 33.33 -31.47
N LYS A 480 4.56 34.22 -30.66
CA LYS A 480 4.02 35.51 -31.09
C LYS A 480 5.05 36.40 -31.78
N TYR A 481 6.34 36.19 -31.51
CA TYR A 481 7.44 36.93 -32.14
C TYR A 481 8.03 36.21 -33.37
N ASP A 482 7.59 34.99 -33.67
CA ASP A 482 8.07 34.25 -34.83
C ASP A 482 7.78 35.01 -36.11
N LEU A 483 8.77 35.10 -36.99
CA LEU A 483 8.62 35.79 -38.27
C LEU A 483 8.02 34.84 -39.31
N VAL A 484 6.83 35.19 -39.78
CA VAL A 484 6.16 34.51 -40.89
C VAL A 484 6.24 35.35 -42.16
N GLY A 485 6.14 34.69 -43.32
CA GLY A 485 6.07 35.38 -44.60
C GLY A 485 4.85 36.30 -44.64
N CYS A 486 5.04 37.55 -45.08
CA CYS A 486 3.92 38.48 -45.25
C CYS A 486 2.96 37.97 -46.32
N GLU A 487 1.67 37.82 -46.00
CA GLU A 487 0.66 37.29 -46.91
C GLU A 487 0.46 38.17 -48.15
N LEU A 488 0.58 39.49 -47.98
CA LEU A 488 0.37 40.46 -49.05
C LEU A 488 1.45 40.40 -50.13
N CYS A 489 2.73 40.41 -49.74
CA CYS A 489 3.85 40.36 -50.70
C CYS A 489 4.41 38.94 -50.91
N ARG A 490 3.85 37.94 -50.23
CA ARG A 490 4.31 36.54 -50.26
C ARG A 490 5.82 36.39 -50.04
N GLY A 491 6.36 37.18 -49.11
CA GLY A 491 7.80 37.16 -48.81
C GLY A 491 8.68 38.05 -49.68
N SER A 492 8.17 38.70 -50.73
CA SER A 492 9.00 39.51 -51.65
C SER A 492 9.46 40.85 -51.06
N GLY A 493 8.79 41.35 -50.02
CA GLY A 493 8.98 42.71 -49.50
C GLY A 493 8.37 43.82 -50.37
N ILE A 494 7.85 43.49 -51.55
CA ILE A 494 7.35 44.47 -52.53
C ILE A 494 5.87 44.20 -52.85
N HIS A 495 5.07 45.27 -52.86
CA HIS A 495 3.67 45.25 -53.30
C HIS A 495 3.41 46.46 -54.19
N GLU A 496 2.92 46.24 -55.42
CA GLU A 496 2.63 47.30 -56.41
C GLU A 496 3.81 48.28 -56.61
N ASP A 497 5.01 47.74 -56.81
CA ASP A 497 6.27 48.47 -57.03
C ASP A 497 6.81 49.33 -55.86
N TYR A 498 6.16 49.29 -54.70
CA TYR A 498 6.63 49.93 -53.46
C TYR A 498 6.94 48.91 -52.37
N ASN A 499 7.64 49.36 -51.33
CA ASN A 499 7.80 48.56 -50.11
C ASN A 499 6.43 48.16 -49.57
N CYS A 500 6.22 46.85 -49.42
CA CYS A 500 4.98 46.28 -48.97
C CYS A 500 4.60 46.87 -47.59
N PRO A 501 3.47 47.62 -47.47
CA PRO A 501 3.20 48.40 -46.27
C PRO A 501 3.11 47.60 -44.95
N PRO A 502 2.51 46.39 -44.91
CA PRO A 502 2.49 45.54 -43.72
C PRO A 502 3.87 45.11 -43.21
N CYS A 503 4.80 44.77 -44.11
CA CYS A 503 6.14 44.30 -43.73
C CYS A 503 7.25 45.34 -43.92
N ARG A 504 6.89 46.54 -44.40
CA ARG A 504 7.78 47.69 -44.67
C ARG A 504 8.98 47.40 -45.57
N GLY A 505 8.92 46.35 -46.39
CA GLY A 505 10.04 45.94 -47.25
C GLY A 505 10.74 44.66 -46.79
N GLU A 506 10.54 44.22 -45.54
CA GLU A 506 11.27 43.08 -44.96
C GLU A 506 10.79 41.71 -45.48
N GLY A 507 9.62 41.67 -46.14
CA GLY A 507 9.01 40.44 -46.62
C GLY A 507 8.42 39.55 -45.52
N LYS A 508 8.71 39.83 -44.24
CA LYS A 508 8.23 39.08 -43.08
C LYS A 508 7.49 39.98 -42.09
N VAL A 509 6.59 39.39 -41.32
CA VAL A 509 5.88 40.03 -40.20
C VAL A 509 5.85 39.06 -39.02
N SER A 510 5.60 39.54 -37.80
CA SER A 510 5.42 38.63 -36.67
C SER A 510 4.15 37.78 -36.84
N LEU A 511 4.16 36.56 -36.33
CA LEU A 511 3.02 35.65 -36.35
C LEU A 511 1.79 36.31 -35.71
N SER A 512 1.97 36.94 -34.54
CA SER A 512 0.90 37.67 -33.87
C SER A 512 0.35 38.83 -34.72
N PHE A 513 1.20 39.54 -35.46
CA PHE A 513 0.71 40.54 -36.41
C PHE A 513 -0.07 39.86 -37.53
N SER A 514 0.44 38.79 -38.13
CA SER A 514 -0.22 38.10 -39.25
C SER A 514 -1.61 37.56 -38.88
N GLU A 515 -1.76 36.96 -37.69
CA GLU A 515 -3.03 36.39 -37.24
C GLU A 515 -4.08 37.45 -36.90
N ASN A 516 -3.64 38.61 -36.39
CA ASN A 516 -4.55 39.68 -35.95
C ASN A 516 -4.73 40.79 -37.00
N HIS A 517 -3.98 40.76 -38.10
CA HIS A 517 -4.08 41.76 -39.15
C HIS A 517 -5.20 41.41 -40.13
N ASP A 518 -6.06 42.39 -40.38
CA ASP A 518 -7.12 42.25 -41.38
C ASP A 518 -6.54 42.40 -42.79
N TRP A 519 -6.10 41.28 -43.37
CA TRP A 519 -5.56 41.22 -44.73
C TRP A 519 -6.58 41.58 -45.81
N SER A 520 -7.89 41.50 -45.52
CA SER A 520 -8.94 41.84 -46.48
C SER A 520 -8.90 43.31 -46.92
N LYS A 521 -8.27 44.19 -46.12
CA LYS A 521 -8.08 45.61 -46.44
C LYS A 521 -7.26 45.84 -47.71
N TYR A 522 -6.39 44.89 -48.08
CA TYR A 522 -5.59 44.96 -49.31
C TYR A 522 -6.21 44.18 -50.47
N GLY A 523 -7.40 43.59 -50.27
CA GLY A 523 -8.14 42.91 -51.33
C GLY A 523 -8.56 43.90 -52.42
N GLN A 524 -8.47 43.48 -53.68
CA GLN A 524 -9.01 44.23 -54.82
C GLN A 524 -10.38 43.67 -55.20
N VAL A 525 -11.33 44.55 -55.48
CA VAL A 525 -12.65 44.20 -56.02
C VAL A 525 -12.84 44.83 -57.40
N GLU A 526 -13.71 44.24 -58.20
CA GLU A 526 -14.09 44.84 -59.48
C GLU A 526 -14.65 46.24 -59.25
N CYS A 527 -14.20 47.18 -60.09
CA CYS A 527 -14.70 48.55 -60.06
C CYS A 527 -16.19 48.56 -60.43
N GLU A 528 -17.04 49.04 -59.52
CA GLU A 528 -18.49 49.03 -59.73
C GLU A 528 -18.95 49.88 -60.92
N LEU A 529 -18.12 50.83 -61.36
CA LEU A 529 -18.42 51.71 -62.49
C LEU A 529 -18.18 51.01 -63.83
N CYS A 530 -16.98 50.45 -64.04
CA CYS A 530 -16.63 49.79 -65.29
C CYS A 530 -16.84 48.27 -65.29
N LYS A 531 -17.35 47.70 -64.18
CA LYS A 531 -17.59 46.25 -64.00
C LYS A 531 -16.40 45.38 -64.40
N GLY A 532 -15.19 45.79 -64.04
CA GLY A 532 -13.97 45.02 -64.36
C GLY A 532 -13.34 45.36 -65.71
N GLU A 533 -13.99 46.11 -66.59
CA GLU A 533 -13.49 46.34 -67.96
C GLU A 533 -12.39 47.41 -68.06
N GLY A 534 -12.17 48.18 -66.99
CA GLY A 534 -11.21 49.29 -66.98
C GLY A 534 -11.66 50.52 -67.79
N ARG A 535 -12.81 50.45 -68.46
CA ARG A 535 -13.36 51.53 -69.29
C ARG A 535 -14.86 51.70 -69.02
N TYR A 536 -15.34 52.93 -69.08
CA TYR A 536 -16.75 53.27 -68.91
C TYR A 536 -17.18 54.17 -70.07
N HIS A 537 -18.22 53.78 -70.83
CA HIS A 537 -18.65 54.46 -72.07
C HIS A 537 -17.51 54.72 -73.07
N ALA A 538 -16.65 53.72 -73.28
CA ALA A 538 -15.46 53.79 -74.15
C ALA A 538 -14.33 54.74 -73.70
N GLU A 539 -14.46 55.39 -72.55
CA GLU A 539 -13.43 56.25 -71.95
C GLU A 539 -12.68 55.56 -70.79
N TYR A 540 -11.50 56.10 -70.46
CA TYR A 540 -10.66 55.64 -69.36
C TYR A 540 -11.40 55.76 -68.02
N CYS A 541 -11.56 54.66 -67.30
CA CYS A 541 -12.24 54.68 -66.01
C CYS A 541 -11.32 55.26 -64.94
N GLU A 542 -11.47 56.56 -64.64
CA GLU A 542 -10.65 57.25 -63.63
C GLU A 542 -10.66 56.59 -62.25
N PRO A 543 -11.81 56.15 -61.69
CA PRO A 543 -11.82 55.54 -60.35
C PRO A 543 -10.94 54.31 -60.18
N CYS A 544 -10.82 53.48 -61.23
CA CYS A 544 -9.93 52.32 -61.23
C CYS A 544 -8.67 52.53 -62.05
N LYS A 545 -8.42 53.75 -62.53
CA LYS A 545 -7.27 54.11 -63.36
C LYS A 545 -7.04 53.16 -64.55
N GLY A 546 -8.11 52.64 -65.14
CA GLY A 546 -8.02 51.72 -66.27
C GLY A 546 -7.77 50.25 -65.93
N GLU A 547 -7.56 49.91 -64.66
CA GLU A 547 -7.19 48.53 -64.24
C GLU A 547 -8.40 47.61 -64.06
N GLY A 548 -9.61 48.16 -64.08
CA GLY A 548 -10.85 47.39 -63.89
C GLY A 548 -11.11 46.98 -62.44
N LYS A 549 -10.13 47.12 -61.54
CA LYS A 549 -10.23 46.80 -60.13
C LYS A 549 -9.86 47.99 -59.26
N VAL A 550 -10.42 48.04 -58.05
CA VAL A 550 -10.09 49.04 -57.02
C VAL A 550 -9.90 48.33 -55.69
N SER A 551 -9.19 48.95 -54.74
CA SER A 551 -9.10 48.37 -53.40
C SER A 551 -10.47 48.27 -52.74
N LEU A 552 -10.68 47.23 -51.94
CA LEU A 552 -11.91 47.00 -51.20
C LEU A 552 -12.24 48.18 -50.27
N GLU A 553 -11.23 48.79 -49.66
CA GLU A 553 -11.38 49.99 -48.84
C GLU A 553 -11.82 51.22 -49.66
N PHE A 554 -11.25 51.41 -50.87
CA PHE A 554 -11.70 52.44 -51.79
C PHE A 554 -13.15 52.21 -52.18
N SER A 555 -13.52 51.00 -52.62
CA SER A 555 -14.90 50.68 -53.01
C SER A 555 -15.92 50.92 -51.88
N ARG A 556 -15.57 50.57 -50.63
CA ARG A 556 -16.45 50.77 -49.47
C ARG A 556 -16.62 52.23 -49.05
N ARG A 557 -15.65 53.10 -49.32
CA ARG A 557 -15.68 54.52 -48.93
C ARG A 557 -16.11 55.46 -50.05
N HIS A 558 -16.00 55.03 -51.31
CA HIS A 558 -16.31 55.87 -52.46
C HIS A 558 -17.79 55.84 -52.81
N ASN A 559 -18.37 57.02 -53.05
CA ASN A 559 -19.76 57.10 -53.50
C ASN A 559 -19.83 56.97 -55.04
N TRP A 560 -20.07 55.75 -55.51
CA TRP A 560 -20.14 55.40 -56.94
C TRP A 560 -21.23 56.14 -57.73
N SER A 561 -22.25 56.68 -57.06
CA SER A 561 -23.30 57.49 -57.72
C SER A 561 -22.78 58.80 -58.32
N LYS A 562 -21.61 59.28 -57.88
CA LYS A 562 -20.99 60.50 -58.42
C LYS A 562 -20.35 60.33 -59.80
N TYR A 563 -20.20 59.09 -60.28
CA TYR A 563 -19.51 58.75 -61.53
C TYR A 563 -20.43 58.16 -62.61
N ARG A 564 -21.72 57.94 -62.29
CA ARG A 564 -22.73 57.38 -63.20
C ARG A 564 -23.49 58.45 -63.95
#